data_AF-A0A2N9L9I3-F1
#
_entry.id   AF-A0A2N9L9I3-F1
#
_cell.length_a   1.000
_cell.length_b   1.000
_cell.length_c   1.000
_cell.angle_alpha   90.00
_cell.angle_beta   90.00
_cell.angle_gamma   90.00
#
_symmetry.space_group_name_H-M   'P 1'
#
loop_
_entity.id
_entity.type
_entity.pdbx_description
1 polymer ?
#
loop_
_entity_poly.entity_id
_entity_poly.type
_entity_poly.pdbx_seq_one_letter_code
_entity_poly.pdbx_strand_id
1 'polypeptide(L)'
;MLLVLQIAVVVAVAFYLARWRRNVQRHNSQSWEALLAKLRPEWSARELSDHFLWQEGLSATPEDAWQRMEGPKGLWVMYQNARVMLEMADFAAKHCEGVDRLLVETLHSDAMQIRVCVLTALTQYAFTQASEGVRVNAFRAAAMYTGMAARMTQLLQEYAATMVPDFVAAM
;
A
#
# COMPACT_ATOMS: atom_id res chain seq x y z
N MET A 1 -21.71 19.36 29.76
CA MET A 1 -20.45 19.55 28.99
C MET A 1 -19.36 18.58 29.45
N LEU A 2 -18.98 18.56 30.74
CA LEU A 2 -17.90 17.67 31.24
C LEU A 2 -18.15 16.16 31.03
N LEU A 3 -19.38 15.68 31.29
CA LEU A 3 -19.75 14.27 31.13
C LEU A 3 -19.68 13.79 29.67
N VAL A 4 -20.11 14.62 28.71
CA VAL A 4 -20.05 14.28 27.27
C VAL A 4 -18.59 14.15 26.81
N LEU A 5 -17.72 15.01 27.32
CA LEU A 5 -16.30 15.00 26.99
C LEU A 5 -15.58 13.79 27.58
N GLN A 6 -15.93 13.38 28.80
CA GLN A 6 -15.45 12.14 29.41
C GLN A 6 -15.89 10.90 28.64
N ILE A 7 -17.17 10.83 28.25
CA ILE A 7 -17.69 9.73 27.43
C ILE A 7 -16.95 9.68 26.08
N ALA A 8 -16.74 10.82 25.42
CA ALA A 8 -16.02 10.88 24.16
C ALA A 8 -14.56 10.38 24.29
N VAL A 9 -13.85 10.79 25.36
CA VAL A 9 -12.48 10.33 25.63
C VAL A 9 -12.44 8.83 25.90
N VAL A 10 -13.36 8.31 26.73
CA VAL A 10 -13.44 6.87 27.02
C VAL A 10 -13.71 6.06 25.76
N VAL A 11 -14.62 6.54 24.89
CA VAL A 11 -14.91 5.90 23.60
C VAL A 11 -13.68 5.94 22.68
N ALA A 12 -12.97 7.06 22.60
CA ALA A 12 -11.77 7.18 21.79
C ALA A 12 -10.64 6.25 22.27
N VAL A 13 -10.42 6.16 23.58
CA VAL A 13 -9.43 5.27 24.20
C VAL A 13 -9.82 3.80 24.01
N ALA A 14 -11.08 3.45 24.24
CA ALA A 14 -11.57 2.09 24.02
C ALA A 14 -11.43 1.67 22.54
N PHE A 15 -11.76 2.58 21.61
CA PHE A 15 -11.57 2.35 20.18
C PHE A 15 -10.09 2.17 19.81
N TYR A 16 -9.22 3.02 20.34
CA TYR A 16 -7.78 2.93 20.13
C TYR A 16 -7.21 1.60 20.66
N LEU A 17 -7.58 1.21 21.89
CA LEU A 17 -7.13 -0.04 22.51
C LEU A 17 -7.67 -1.28 21.80
N ALA A 18 -8.93 -1.25 21.35
CA ALA A 18 -9.51 -2.33 20.55
C ALA A 18 -8.77 -2.47 19.21
N ARG A 19 -8.45 -1.35 18.56
CA ARG A 19 -7.65 -1.33 17.32
C ARG A 19 -6.23 -1.83 17.56
N TRP A 20 -5.60 -1.43 18.67
CA TRP A 20 -4.27 -1.88 19.08
C TRP A 20 -4.25 -3.38 19.33
N ARG A 21 -5.17 -3.91 20.16
CA ARG A 21 -5.27 -5.35 20.45
C ARG A 21 -5.52 -6.17 19.19
N ARG A 22 -6.37 -5.70 18.27
CA ARG A 22 -6.58 -6.36 16.97
C ARG A 22 -5.33 -6.35 16.11
N ASN A 23 -4.55 -5.26 16.11
CA ASN A 23 -3.27 -5.21 15.41
C ASN A 23 -2.25 -6.18 16.04
N VAL A 24 -2.13 -6.21 17.36
CA VAL A 24 -1.22 -7.12 18.09
C VAL A 24 -1.61 -8.58 17.90
N GLN A 25 -2.90 -8.93 18.02
CA GLN A 25 -3.38 -10.29 17.74
C GLN A 25 -3.13 -10.68 16.28
N ARG A 26 -3.36 -9.76 15.33
CA ARG A 26 -3.03 -9.99 13.92
C ARG A 26 -1.55 -10.24 13.69
N HIS A 27 -0.67 -9.55 14.41
CA HIS A 27 0.78 -9.79 14.31
C HIS A 27 1.21 -11.16 14.83
N ASN A 28 0.53 -11.69 15.86
CA ASN A 28 0.90 -12.97 16.47
C ASN A 28 0.37 -14.20 15.72
N SER A 29 -0.59 -14.01 14.80
CA SER A 29 -1.14 -15.06 13.94
C SER A 29 -0.90 -14.78 12.45
N GLN A 30 0.03 -13.89 12.13
CA GLN A 30 0.34 -13.53 10.75
C GLN A 30 1.10 -14.70 10.10
N SER A 31 0.56 -15.21 9.00
CA SER A 31 1.27 -16.07 8.05
C SER A 31 1.39 -15.32 6.73
N TRP A 32 2.32 -15.74 5.87
CA TRP A 32 2.41 -15.24 4.50
C TRP A 32 1.07 -15.30 3.76
N GLU A 33 0.36 -16.42 3.87
CA GLU A 33 -0.98 -16.60 3.28
C GLU A 33 -2.01 -15.59 3.79
N ALA A 34 -2.04 -15.34 5.11
CA ALA A 34 -2.94 -14.36 5.70
C ALA A 34 -2.60 -12.92 5.32
N LEU A 35 -1.35 -12.64 4.94
CA LEU A 35 -0.92 -11.34 4.42
C LEU A 35 -1.26 -11.21 2.93
N LEU A 36 -1.01 -12.24 2.13
CA LEU A 36 -1.40 -12.28 0.72
C LEU A 36 -2.92 -12.15 0.54
N ALA A 37 -3.71 -12.82 1.36
CA ALA A 37 -5.17 -12.71 1.33
C ALA A 37 -5.70 -11.30 1.66
N LYS A 38 -4.87 -10.42 2.26
CA LYS A 38 -5.22 -9.01 2.50
C LYS A 38 -4.88 -8.10 1.33
N LEU A 39 -3.96 -8.50 0.45
CA LEU A 39 -3.79 -7.79 -0.82
C LEU A 39 -5.14 -7.85 -1.53
N ARG A 40 -5.59 -6.71 -2.04
CA ARG A 40 -6.85 -6.63 -2.78
C ARG A 40 -6.57 -7.03 -4.23
N PRO A 41 -6.98 -8.23 -4.69
CA PRO A 41 -6.71 -8.68 -6.05
C PRO A 41 -7.73 -8.14 -7.05
N GLU A 42 -8.77 -7.43 -6.59
CA GLU A 42 -9.83 -6.85 -7.43
C GLU A 42 -9.32 -5.75 -8.38
N TRP A 43 -8.08 -5.29 -8.20
CA TRP A 43 -7.41 -4.36 -9.10
C TRP A 43 -5.96 -4.82 -9.27
N SER A 44 -5.66 -5.42 -10.42
CA SER A 44 -4.34 -5.94 -10.72
C SER A 44 -3.44 -4.84 -11.28
N ALA A 45 -2.38 -4.53 -10.56
CA ALA A 45 -1.21 -3.81 -11.03
C ALA A 45 -0.50 -4.52 -12.18
N ARG A 46 -0.90 -5.73 -12.61
CA ARG A 46 -0.56 -6.25 -13.96
C ARG A 46 -0.96 -5.28 -15.08
N GLU A 47 -2.14 -4.65 -15.00
CA GLU A 47 -2.56 -3.65 -16.00
C GLU A 47 -1.74 -2.36 -15.93
N LEU A 48 -1.13 -2.08 -14.78
CA LEU A 48 -0.10 -1.04 -14.64
C LEU A 48 1.29 -1.55 -15.05
N SER A 49 1.69 -2.78 -14.73
CA SER A 49 3.06 -3.26 -14.92
C SER A 49 3.36 -3.59 -16.38
N ASP A 50 2.42 -4.18 -17.12
CA ASP A 50 2.65 -4.64 -18.50
C ASP A 50 2.74 -3.50 -19.52
N HIS A 51 2.35 -2.27 -19.17
CA HIS A 51 2.48 -1.09 -20.07
C HIS A 51 3.08 0.15 -19.40
N PHE A 52 2.81 0.40 -18.12
CA PHE A 52 3.09 1.71 -17.52
C PHE A 52 4.58 1.98 -17.26
N LEU A 53 5.42 0.95 -17.07
CA LEU A 53 6.79 1.14 -16.56
C LEU A 53 7.90 0.45 -17.33
N TRP A 54 7.58 -0.52 -18.19
CA TRP A 54 8.62 -1.28 -18.91
C TRP A 54 8.81 -0.87 -20.38
N GLN A 55 7.86 -0.18 -21.02
CA GLN A 55 8.02 0.29 -22.41
C GLN A 55 7.65 1.77 -22.66
N GLU A 56 6.83 2.42 -21.83
CA GLU A 56 6.19 3.70 -22.21
C GLU A 56 6.49 4.87 -21.26
N GLY A 57 7.61 4.83 -20.54
CA GLY A 57 8.09 5.94 -19.69
C GLY A 57 8.33 7.28 -20.40
N LEU A 58 8.05 7.37 -21.70
CA LEU A 58 8.19 8.58 -22.53
C LEU A 58 6.87 9.05 -23.18
N SER A 59 5.75 8.31 -23.08
CA SER A 59 4.52 8.62 -23.85
C SER A 59 3.21 8.57 -23.06
N ALA A 60 3.16 7.92 -21.90
CA ALA A 60 1.92 7.80 -21.13
C ALA A 60 1.58 9.13 -20.43
N THR A 61 0.49 9.78 -20.83
CA THR A 61 0.07 11.03 -20.20
C THR A 61 -0.51 10.74 -18.79
N PRO A 62 -0.47 11.71 -17.86
CA PRO A 62 -1.16 11.58 -16.58
C PRO A 62 -2.67 11.27 -16.70
N GLU A 63 -3.27 11.53 -17.86
CA GLU A 63 -4.66 11.16 -18.17
C GLU A 63 -4.82 9.65 -18.36
N ASP A 64 -3.94 9.04 -19.16
CA ASP A 64 -3.98 7.62 -19.48
C ASP A 64 -3.72 6.77 -18.23
N ALA A 65 -2.82 7.27 -17.37
CA ALA A 65 -2.60 6.74 -16.03
C ALA A 65 -3.88 6.73 -15.19
N TRP A 66 -4.57 7.87 -15.14
CA TRP A 66 -5.74 8.05 -14.30
C TRP A 66 -6.91 7.15 -14.72
N GLN A 67 -7.15 7.00 -16.02
CA GLN A 67 -8.18 6.10 -16.56
C GLN A 67 -7.88 4.63 -16.26
N ARG A 68 -6.63 4.20 -16.47
CA ARG A 68 -6.17 2.84 -16.15
C ARG A 68 -6.19 2.53 -14.65
N MET A 69 -6.01 3.54 -13.81
CA MET A 69 -6.12 3.41 -12.36
C MET A 69 -7.57 3.34 -11.85
N GLU A 70 -8.59 3.36 -12.72
CA GLU A 70 -10.00 3.50 -12.32
C GLU A 70 -10.23 4.73 -11.40
N GLY A 71 -9.42 5.78 -11.59
CA GLY A 71 -9.42 7.01 -10.81
C GLY A 71 -9.19 6.82 -9.30
N PRO A 72 -10.07 7.35 -8.43
CA PRO A 72 -9.86 7.33 -6.98
C PRO A 72 -9.91 5.91 -6.37
N LYS A 73 -10.54 4.95 -7.07
CA LYS A 73 -10.63 3.55 -6.60
C LYS A 73 -9.25 2.88 -6.62
N GLY A 74 -8.50 2.95 -7.72
CA GLY A 74 -7.15 2.35 -7.78
C GLY A 74 -6.17 3.04 -6.84
N LEU A 75 -6.26 4.36 -6.68
CA LEU A 75 -5.51 5.07 -5.64
C LEU A 75 -5.75 4.49 -4.24
N TRP A 76 -7.02 4.25 -3.90
CA TRP A 76 -7.37 3.67 -2.61
C TRP A 76 -6.87 2.23 -2.45
N VAL A 77 -6.88 1.43 -3.51
CA VAL A 77 -6.29 0.08 -3.50
C VAL A 77 -4.78 0.15 -3.26
N MET A 78 -4.05 1.05 -3.93
CA MET A 78 -2.61 1.23 -3.72
C MET A 78 -2.29 1.62 -2.28
N TYR A 79 -3.10 2.49 -1.67
CA TYR A 79 -2.96 2.84 -0.26
C TYR A 79 -3.11 1.63 0.67
N GLN A 80 -4.05 0.73 0.36
CA GLN A 80 -4.25 -0.51 1.13
C GLN A 80 -3.12 -1.51 0.90
N ASN A 81 -2.75 -1.77 -0.36
CA ASN A 81 -1.73 -2.73 -0.72
C ASN A 81 -0.34 -2.29 -0.22
N ALA A 82 0.00 -1.00 -0.26
CA ALA A 82 1.23 -0.47 0.33
C ALA A 82 1.32 -0.74 1.84
N ARG A 83 0.19 -0.68 2.56
CA ARG A 83 0.13 -1.06 3.97
C ARG A 83 0.34 -2.56 4.17
N VAL A 84 -0.25 -3.40 3.31
CA VAL A 84 -0.08 -4.86 3.41
C VAL A 84 1.35 -5.27 3.11
N MET A 85 1.98 -4.66 2.10
CA MET A 85 3.40 -4.85 1.78
C MET A 85 4.30 -4.40 2.94
N LEU A 86 3.95 -3.33 3.67
CA LEU A 86 4.66 -2.98 4.91
C LEU A 86 4.49 -4.05 6.00
N GLU A 87 3.27 -4.58 6.20
CA GLU A 87 3.02 -5.69 7.15
C GLU A 87 3.83 -6.95 6.76
N MET A 88 4.05 -7.18 5.47
CA MET A 88 4.90 -8.26 4.93
C MET A 88 6.39 -8.03 5.21
N ALA A 89 6.89 -6.81 5.01
CA ALA A 89 8.27 -6.46 5.34
C ALA A 89 8.55 -6.63 6.85
N ASP A 90 7.64 -6.15 7.69
CA ASP A 90 7.72 -6.29 9.16
C ASP A 90 7.65 -7.76 9.59
N PHE A 91 6.87 -8.59 8.89
CA PHE A 91 6.78 -10.01 9.15
C PHE A 91 8.11 -10.71 8.82
N ALA A 92 8.67 -10.44 7.65
CA ALA A 92 9.96 -10.99 7.25
C ALA A 92 11.08 -10.58 8.21
N ALA A 93 11.17 -9.30 8.57
CA ALA A 93 12.19 -8.80 9.50
C ALA A 93 12.15 -9.46 10.89
N LYS A 94 10.99 -10.01 11.31
CA LYS A 94 10.82 -10.70 12.60
C LYS A 94 11.04 -12.21 12.53
N HIS A 95 10.75 -12.84 11.39
CA HIS A 95 10.69 -14.31 11.29
C HIS A 95 11.77 -14.90 10.37
N CYS A 96 12.45 -14.08 9.58
CA CYS A 96 13.52 -14.49 8.68
C CYS A 96 14.84 -13.93 9.20
N GLU A 97 15.84 -14.80 9.36
CA GLU A 97 17.19 -14.36 9.71
C GLU A 97 17.89 -13.77 8.47
N GLY A 98 18.66 -12.70 8.65
CA GLY A 98 19.49 -12.13 7.59
C GLY A 98 18.80 -11.09 6.69
N VAL A 99 17.53 -10.77 6.92
CA VAL A 99 16.82 -9.73 6.16
C VAL A 99 17.56 -8.40 6.25
N ASP A 100 17.91 -7.82 5.09
CA ASP A 100 18.59 -6.54 5.01
C ASP A 100 17.72 -5.44 5.63
N ARG A 101 18.23 -4.82 6.70
CA ARG A 101 17.57 -3.72 7.39
C ARG A 101 17.36 -2.52 6.47
N LEU A 102 18.29 -2.25 5.55
CA LEU A 102 18.17 -1.15 4.60
C LEU A 102 17.00 -1.38 3.64
N LEU A 103 16.80 -2.61 3.19
CA LEU A 103 15.67 -2.99 2.34
C LEU A 103 14.33 -2.78 3.07
N VAL A 104 14.24 -3.21 4.34
CA VAL A 104 13.03 -3.02 5.17
C VAL A 104 12.76 -1.53 5.43
N GLU A 105 13.77 -0.75 5.77
CA GLU A 105 13.64 0.70 5.98
C GLU A 105 13.20 1.42 4.68
N THR A 106 13.72 0.98 3.52
CA THR A 106 13.31 1.49 2.21
C THR A 106 11.84 1.18 1.93
N LEU A 107 11.40 -0.06 2.15
CA LEU A 107 10.00 -0.47 2.02
C LEU A 107 9.09 0.33 2.96
N HIS A 108 9.54 0.62 4.18
CA HIS A 108 8.79 1.45 5.12
C HIS A 108 8.65 2.89 4.62
N SER A 109 9.73 3.48 4.10
CA SER A 109 9.71 4.80 3.49
C SER A 109 8.77 4.85 2.29
N ASP A 110 8.88 3.90 1.36
CA ASP A 110 8.01 3.80 0.18
C ASP A 110 6.53 3.73 0.58
N ALA A 111 6.19 2.84 1.51
CA ALA A 111 4.83 2.67 2.00
C ALA A 111 4.26 3.99 2.54
N MET A 112 5.05 4.74 3.30
CA MET A 112 4.64 6.04 3.83
C MET A 112 4.48 7.08 2.72
N GLN A 113 5.41 7.16 1.78
CA GLN A 113 5.36 8.10 0.66
C GLN A 113 4.16 7.83 -0.26
N ILE A 114 3.89 6.57 -0.62
CA ILE A 114 2.71 6.16 -1.40
C ILE A 114 1.45 6.60 -0.68
N ARG A 115 1.34 6.32 0.62
CA ARG A 115 0.13 6.65 1.40
C ARG A 115 -0.11 8.15 1.50
N VAL A 116 0.93 8.95 1.74
CA VAL A 116 0.82 10.42 1.76
C VAL A 116 0.43 10.96 0.39
N CYS A 117 1.05 10.45 -0.67
CA CYS A 117 0.78 10.89 -2.04
C CYS A 117 -0.66 10.56 -2.46
N VAL A 118 -1.13 9.34 -2.18
CA VAL A 118 -2.52 8.93 -2.42
C VAL A 118 -3.50 9.81 -1.64
N LEU A 119 -3.27 10.02 -0.34
CA LEU A 119 -4.16 10.86 0.48
C LEU A 119 -4.22 12.30 -0.06
N THR A 120 -3.08 12.83 -0.51
CA THR A 120 -3.01 14.15 -1.12
C THR A 120 -3.82 14.20 -2.42
N ALA A 121 -3.65 13.20 -3.30
CA ALA A 121 -4.39 13.09 -4.55
C ALA A 121 -5.91 12.96 -4.33
N LEU A 122 -6.34 12.12 -3.38
CA LEU A 122 -7.75 11.94 -3.04
C LEU A 122 -8.36 13.20 -2.42
N THR A 123 -7.59 13.89 -1.59
CA THR A 123 -8.01 15.16 -0.97
C THR A 123 -8.19 16.24 -2.04
N GLN A 124 -7.22 16.37 -2.94
CA GLN A 124 -7.32 17.28 -4.08
C GLN A 124 -8.52 16.92 -4.97
N TYR A 125 -8.73 15.63 -5.27
CA TYR A 125 -9.87 15.16 -6.05
C TYR A 125 -11.21 15.54 -5.39
N ALA A 126 -11.33 15.38 -4.08
CA ALA A 126 -12.54 15.74 -3.33
C ALA A 126 -12.84 17.25 -3.35
N PHE A 127 -11.81 18.11 -3.36
CA PHE A 127 -11.98 19.57 -3.31
C PHE A 127 -12.01 20.25 -4.69
N THR A 128 -11.28 19.75 -5.69
CA THR A 128 -11.13 20.42 -6.99
C THR A 128 -11.80 19.69 -8.15
N GLN A 129 -12.34 18.47 -7.92
CA GLN A 129 -12.60 17.48 -8.98
C GLN A 129 -11.36 17.28 -9.87
N ALA A 130 -11.42 16.42 -10.90
CA ALA A 130 -10.27 15.93 -11.67
C ALA A 130 -9.42 17.04 -12.33
N SER A 131 -8.56 17.68 -11.54
CA SER A 131 -7.61 18.69 -11.97
C SER A 131 -6.29 18.01 -12.37
N GLU A 132 -5.50 18.69 -13.19
CA GLU A 132 -4.19 18.22 -13.64
C GLU A 132 -3.26 17.86 -12.45
N GLY A 133 -3.39 18.57 -11.32
CA GLY A 133 -2.66 18.29 -10.08
C GLY A 133 -2.99 16.94 -9.43
N VAL A 134 -4.26 16.50 -9.49
CA VAL A 134 -4.68 15.18 -9.01
C VAL A 134 -3.99 14.08 -9.81
N ARG A 135 -3.90 14.26 -11.13
CA ARG A 135 -3.34 13.27 -12.06
C ARG A 135 -1.82 13.15 -11.91
N VAL A 136 -1.11 14.27 -11.72
CA VAL A 136 0.34 14.26 -11.44
C VAL A 136 0.66 13.55 -10.13
N ASN A 137 -0.12 13.78 -9.08
CA ASN A 137 0.05 13.08 -7.81
C ASN A 137 -0.30 11.59 -7.92
N ALA A 138 -1.35 11.24 -8.67
CA ALA A 138 -1.69 9.85 -8.93
C ALA A 138 -0.58 9.11 -9.69
N PHE A 139 -0.01 9.73 -10.73
CA PHE A 139 1.12 9.20 -11.49
C PHE A 139 2.34 8.95 -10.59
N ARG A 140 2.67 9.92 -9.72
CA ARG A 140 3.77 9.77 -8.77
C ARG A 140 3.53 8.61 -7.81
N ALA A 141 2.31 8.49 -7.27
CA ALA A 141 1.94 7.36 -6.42
C ALA A 141 2.10 6.03 -7.15
N ALA A 142 1.73 5.96 -8.44
CA ALA A 142 1.85 4.76 -9.26
C ALA A 142 3.30 4.34 -9.46
N ALA A 143 4.19 5.28 -9.80
CA ALA A 143 5.62 5.00 -9.95
C ALA A 143 6.28 4.52 -8.63
N MET A 144 5.89 5.08 -7.48
CA MET A 144 6.41 4.62 -6.18
C MET A 144 5.89 3.23 -5.81
N TYR A 145 4.60 2.97 -6.08
CA TYR A 145 3.94 1.69 -5.76
C TYR A 145 4.58 0.51 -6.48
N THR A 146 4.92 0.66 -7.75
CA THR A 146 5.55 -0.38 -8.54
C THR A 146 7.01 -0.60 -8.17
N GLY A 147 7.74 0.46 -7.81
CA GLY A 147 9.07 0.36 -7.23
C GLY A 147 9.06 -0.43 -5.91
N MET A 148 8.06 -0.17 -5.05
CA MET A 148 7.84 -0.93 -3.82
C MET A 148 7.49 -2.40 -4.11
N ALA A 149 6.63 -2.65 -5.10
CA ALA A 149 6.26 -4.01 -5.50
C ALA A 149 7.46 -4.82 -6.00
N ALA A 150 8.34 -4.22 -6.80
CA ALA A 150 9.57 -4.87 -7.27
C ALA A 150 10.50 -5.24 -6.11
N ARG A 151 10.71 -4.34 -5.14
CA ARG A 151 11.49 -4.60 -3.92
C ARG A 151 10.85 -5.69 -3.05
N MET A 152 9.53 -5.70 -2.95
CA MET A 152 8.80 -6.76 -2.22
C MET A 152 8.95 -8.12 -2.92
N THR A 153 8.89 -8.16 -4.25
CA THR A 153 9.17 -9.39 -5.01
C THR A 153 10.58 -9.91 -4.75
N GLN A 154 11.59 -9.03 -4.70
CA GLN A 154 12.96 -9.43 -4.35
C GLN A 154 13.04 -10.02 -2.94
N LEU A 155 12.43 -9.36 -1.95
CA LEU A 155 12.35 -9.86 -0.59
C LEU A 155 11.66 -11.23 -0.51
N LEU A 156 10.54 -11.40 -1.22
CA LEU A 156 9.83 -12.69 -1.27
C LEU A 156 10.65 -13.76 -2.00
N GLN A 157 11.35 -13.44 -3.08
CA GLN A 157 12.22 -14.40 -3.77
C GLN A 157 13.30 -14.97 -2.84
N GLU A 158 13.83 -14.14 -1.95
CA GLU A 158 14.89 -14.52 -1.03
C GLU A 158 14.37 -15.27 0.21
N TYR A 159 13.24 -14.87 0.78
CA TYR A 159 12.77 -15.36 2.08
C TYR A 159 11.46 -16.17 2.04
N ALA A 160 10.74 -16.17 0.92
CA ALA A 160 9.45 -16.83 0.74
C ALA A 160 9.15 -17.15 -0.74
N ALA A 161 10.10 -17.78 -1.45
CA ALA A 161 10.05 -17.92 -2.91
C ALA A 161 8.75 -18.58 -3.43
N THR A 162 8.17 -19.49 -2.66
CA THR A 162 6.89 -20.15 -2.97
C THR A 162 5.70 -19.20 -3.02
N MET A 163 5.79 -18.05 -2.37
CA MET A 163 4.73 -17.03 -2.28
C MET A 163 4.80 -15.99 -3.41
N VAL A 164 5.88 -15.96 -4.18
CA VAL A 164 6.08 -14.98 -5.27
C VAL A 164 4.99 -15.07 -6.36
N PRO A 165 4.59 -16.27 -6.84
CA PRO A 165 3.54 -16.37 -7.86
C PRO A 165 2.20 -15.79 -7.37
N ASP A 166 1.82 -16.08 -6.13
CA ASP A 166 0.59 -15.61 -5.52
C ASP A 166 0.63 -14.09 -5.25
N PHE A 167 1.79 -13.57 -4.83
CA PHE A 167 2.01 -12.14 -4.71
C PHE A 167 1.85 -11.43 -6.05
N VAL A 168 2.51 -11.91 -7.10
CA VAL A 168 2.43 -11.33 -8.46
C VAL A 168 1.02 -11.45 -9.04
N ALA A 169 0.28 -12.52 -8.71
CA ALA A 169 -1.10 -12.69 -9.14
C ALA A 169 -2.08 -11.74 -8.42
N ALA A 170 -1.83 -11.45 -7.14
CA ALA A 170 -2.63 -10.52 -6.35
C ALA A 170 -2.29 -9.05 -6.58
N MET A 171 -1.10 -8.78 -7.14
CA MET A 171 -0.58 -7.44 -7.36
C MET A 171 -1.12 -6.78 -8.59
#